data_AF-A0A2V9XRT8-F1
#
_entry.id   AF-A0A2V9XRT8-F1
#
_cell.length_a   1.000
_cell.length_b   1.000
_cell.length_c   1.000
_cell.angle_alpha   90.00
_cell.angle_beta   90.00
_cell.angle_gamma   90.00
#
_symmetry.space_group_name_H-M   'P 1'
#
loop_
_entity.id
_entity.type
_entity.pdbx_description
1 polymer ?
#
loop_
_entity_poly.entity_id
_entity_poly.type
_entity_poly.pdbx_seq_one_letter_code
_entity_poly.pdbx_strand_id
1 'polypeptide(L)'
;MAAAGAAVQGAIPSSRRVPCWTGTPEIYFSKAIDNSRLVKVEDPVRSREMKHFGIALGCLFLLVMTYAWQHFKAVEYGYKIELLTTQRDGLVEMNRALRLEESWLRAPDRIDEMARKLNLQPPQAGQVMHLDATSSDGGAPVMASAAPIAVISVP
;
A
#
# COMPACT_ATOMS: atom_id res chain seq x y z
N MET A 1 37.72 71.05 45.64
CA MET A 1 36.63 71.81 44.98
C MET A 1 35.36 71.00 45.18
N ALA A 2 34.56 71.29 46.21
CA ALA A 2 33.49 72.31 46.25
C ALA A 2 32.34 71.92 45.29
N ALA A 3 31.06 71.83 45.66
CA ALA A 3 30.24 72.50 46.67
C ALA A 3 29.10 71.55 47.11
N ALA A 4 28.71 71.44 48.39
CA ALA A 4 27.94 72.40 49.20
C ALA A 4 26.67 72.91 48.49
N GLY A 5 25.52 72.36 48.89
CA GLY A 5 24.19 72.81 48.48
C GLY A 5 23.19 72.55 49.60
N ALA A 6 23.31 73.34 50.67
CA ALA A 6 22.30 73.43 51.71
C ALA A 6 21.04 74.13 51.17
N ALA A 7 19.86 73.56 51.44
CA ALA A 7 18.61 74.29 51.38
C ALA A 7 17.75 73.89 52.58
N VAL A 8 17.84 74.73 53.62
CA VAL A 8 16.91 74.80 54.75
C VAL A 8 15.72 75.67 54.31
N GLN A 9 14.58 75.46 54.98
CA GLN A 9 13.33 76.24 55.01
C GLN A 9 12.19 75.62 54.17
N GLY A 10 10.96 75.48 54.67
CA GLY A 10 10.38 76.13 55.84
C GLY A 10 9.23 75.33 56.45
N ALA A 11 9.07 75.50 57.75
CA ALA A 11 7.86 75.15 58.46
C ALA A 11 6.74 76.13 58.06
N ILE A 12 5.57 75.60 57.70
CA ILE A 12 4.29 76.30 57.80
C ILE A 12 3.30 75.32 58.43
N PRO A 13 2.81 75.55 59.65
CA PRO A 13 1.72 74.76 60.19
C PRO A 13 0.42 75.28 59.57
N SER A 14 -0.06 74.64 58.51
CA SER A 14 -1.43 74.88 58.06
C SER A 14 -2.34 73.87 58.75
N SER A 15 -2.88 74.28 59.91
CA SER A 15 -4.07 73.65 60.48
C SER A 15 -5.23 73.92 59.52
N ARG A 16 -5.38 73.05 58.53
CA ARG A 16 -6.50 73.05 57.60
C ARG A 16 -7.58 72.18 58.22
N ARG A 17 -8.59 72.80 58.82
CA ARG A 17 -9.84 72.12 59.21
C ARG A 17 -10.46 71.55 57.93
N VAL A 18 -10.40 70.24 57.76
CA VAL A 18 -11.02 69.52 56.64
C VAL A 18 -12.43 69.11 57.08
N PRO A 19 -13.47 69.44 56.31
CA PRO A 19 -14.83 69.06 56.64
C PRO A 19 -14.96 67.52 56.63
N CYS A 20 -15.76 67.05 57.57
CA CYS A 20 -16.26 65.68 57.65
C CYS A 20 -16.78 65.23 56.27
N TRP A 21 -16.46 63.99 55.92
CA TRP A 21 -16.98 63.23 54.78
C TRP A 21 -16.39 63.52 53.39
N THR A 22 -15.40 62.69 53.05
CA THR A 22 -15.17 62.21 51.69
C THR A 22 -14.99 60.69 51.77
N GLY A 23 -15.57 59.99 50.80
CA GLY A 23 -15.80 58.54 50.78
C GLY A 23 -14.61 57.66 51.15
N THR A 24 -14.93 56.39 51.39
CA THR A 24 -13.99 55.31 51.75
C THR A 24 -12.67 55.47 51.00
N PRO A 25 -11.53 55.66 51.69
CA PRO A 25 -10.24 55.71 51.03
C PRO A 25 -10.02 54.33 50.38
N GLU A 26 -9.96 54.30 49.05
CA GLU A 26 -9.62 53.09 48.31
C GLU A 26 -8.12 52.84 48.51
N ILE A 27 -7.80 52.05 49.53
CA ILE A 27 -6.43 51.70 49.86
C ILE A 27 -5.99 50.62 48.88
N TYR A 28 -5.26 51.03 47.84
CA TYR A 28 -4.57 50.09 46.96
C TYR A 28 -3.39 49.48 47.71
N PHE A 29 -3.60 48.30 48.29
CA PHE A 29 -2.50 47.47 48.77
C PHE A 29 -1.77 46.87 47.57
N SER A 30 -0.68 47.51 47.13
CA SER A 30 0.25 46.91 46.17
C SER A 30 1.03 45.78 46.85
N LYS A 31 0.38 44.63 47.02
CA LYS A 31 1.03 43.42 47.51
C LYS A 31 1.93 42.91 46.40
N ALA A 32 3.24 43.07 46.57
CA ALA A 32 4.22 42.48 45.67
C ALA A 32 4.13 40.95 45.81
N ILE A 33 3.42 40.30 44.88
CA ILE A 33 3.33 38.85 44.83
C ILE A 33 4.66 38.33 44.27
N ASP A 34 5.53 37.88 45.17
CA ASP A 34 6.75 37.19 44.77
C ASP A 34 6.42 35.74 44.39
N ASN A 35 6.39 35.48 43.08
CA ASN A 35 6.15 34.17 42.50
C ASN A 35 7.45 33.35 42.33
N SER A 36 8.59 33.81 42.85
CA SER A 36 9.89 33.13 42.71
C SER A 36 9.91 31.70 43.25
N ARG A 37 8.99 31.36 44.17
CA ARG A 37 8.86 30.03 44.79
C ARG A 37 7.74 29.16 44.20
N LEU A 38 7.03 29.62 43.17
CA LEU A 38 5.95 28.86 42.58
C LEU A 38 6.51 27.71 41.72
N VAL A 39 6.65 26.54 42.35
CA VAL A 39 7.02 25.31 41.65
C VAL A 39 5.74 24.69 41.08
N LYS A 40 5.72 24.46 39.76
CA LYS A 40 4.61 23.76 39.11
C LYS A 40 4.58 22.31 39.62
N VAL A 41 3.65 22.02 40.53
CA VAL A 41 3.36 20.65 40.96
C VAL A 41 2.54 20.00 39.87
N GLU A 42 3.00 18.84 39.38
CA GLU A 42 2.26 18.06 38.39
C GLU A 42 1.19 17.23 39.08
N ASP A 43 -0.08 17.45 38.73
CA ASP A 43 -1.17 16.61 39.21
C ASP A 43 -1.04 15.20 38.60
N PRO A 44 -0.83 14.15 39.41
CA PRO A 44 -0.60 12.80 38.90
C PRO A 44 -1.82 12.24 38.15
N VAL A 45 -3.02 12.73 38.47
CA VAL A 45 -4.27 12.37 37.78
C VAL A 45 -4.26 12.86 36.33
N ARG A 46 -3.86 14.12 36.10
CA ARG A 46 -3.80 14.72 34.76
C ARG A 46 -2.76 14.02 33.87
N SER A 47 -1.63 13.60 34.45
CA SER A 47 -0.62 12.80 33.73
C SER A 47 -1.18 11.45 33.27
N ARG A 48 -2.04 10.80 34.07
CA ARG A 48 -2.68 9.51 33.71
C ARG A 48 -3.71 9.69 32.60
N GLU A 49 -4.52 10.74 32.65
CA GLU A 49 -5.47 11.07 31.59
C GLU A 49 -4.74 11.34 30.26
N MET A 50 -3.69 12.17 30.28
CA MET A 50 -2.91 12.44 29.05
C MET A 50 -2.25 11.19 28.48
N LYS A 51 -1.82 10.22 29.31
CA LYS A 51 -1.33 8.92 28.85
C LYS A 51 -2.42 8.12 28.16
N HIS A 52 -3.63 8.06 28.72
CA HIS A 52 -4.76 7.35 28.09
C HIS A 52 -5.15 8.01 26.76
N PHE A 53 -5.21 9.35 26.70
CA PHE A 53 -5.43 10.07 25.45
C PHE A 53 -4.34 9.82 24.42
N GLY A 54 -3.07 9.79 24.84
CA GLY A 54 -1.94 9.47 23.97
C GLY A 54 -2.00 8.05 23.42
N ILE A 55 -2.36 7.06 24.26
CA ILE A 55 -2.56 5.67 23.83
C ILE A 55 -3.72 5.58 22.84
N ALA A 56 -4.87 6.19 23.15
CA ALA A 56 -6.03 6.19 22.26
C ALA A 56 -5.71 6.82 20.89
N LEU A 57 -5.00 7.95 20.89
CA LEU A 57 -4.56 8.61 19.67
C LEU A 57 -3.54 7.77 18.88
N GLY A 58 -2.61 7.11 19.58
CA GLY A 58 -1.65 6.19 18.97
C GLY A 58 -2.34 4.98 18.33
N CYS A 59 -3.33 4.39 19.00
CA CYS A 59 -4.13 3.30 18.45
C CYS A 59 -4.92 3.75 17.21
N LEU A 60 -5.57 4.93 17.27
CA LEU A 60 -6.28 5.49 16.12
C LEU A 60 -5.34 5.73 14.94
N PHE A 61 -4.16 6.30 15.19
CA PHE A 61 -3.15 6.53 14.16
C PHE A 61 -2.69 5.22 13.50
N LEU A 62 -2.40 4.19 14.29
CA LEU A 62 -2.01 2.87 13.78
C LEU A 62 -3.14 2.24 12.94
N LEU A 63 -4.40 2.35 13.37
CA LEU A 63 -5.54 1.85 12.60
C LEU A 63 -5.67 2.56 11.25
N VAL A 64 -5.56 3.88 11.22
CA VAL A 64 -5.61 4.64 9.96
C VAL A 64 -4.43 4.31 9.05
N MET A 65 -3.23 4.19 9.62
CA MET A 65 -2.04 3.91 8.84
C MET A 65 -2.02 2.49 8.26
N THR A 66 -2.48 1.51 9.05
CA THR A 66 -2.66 0.13 8.56
C THR A 66 -3.76 0.03 7.51
N TYR A 67 -4.87 0.75 7.68
CA TYR A 67 -5.92 0.83 6.66
C TYR A 67 -5.41 1.45 5.35
N ALA A 68 -4.70 2.58 5.43
CA ALA A 68 -4.10 3.22 4.27
C ALA A 68 -3.13 2.26 3.57
N TRP A 69 -2.25 1.60 4.33
CA TRP A 69 -1.33 0.60 3.79
C TRP A 69 -2.06 -0.55 3.08
N GLN A 70 -3.12 -1.09 3.69
CA GLN A 70 -3.96 -2.13 3.08
C GLN A 70 -4.61 -1.64 1.79
N HIS A 71 -5.15 -0.42 1.77
CA HIS A 71 -5.75 0.19 0.60
C HIS A 71 -4.73 0.33 -0.54
N PHE A 72 -3.53 0.85 -0.26
CA PHE A 72 -2.45 0.92 -1.26
C PHE A 72 -2.05 -0.45 -1.79
N LYS A 73 -1.97 -1.46 -0.92
CA LYS A 73 -1.68 -2.83 -1.34
C LYS A 73 -2.78 -3.41 -2.23
N ALA A 74 -4.04 -3.21 -1.87
CA ALA A 74 -5.18 -3.64 -2.68
C ALA A 74 -5.15 -3.02 -4.08
N VAL A 75 -4.81 -1.73 -4.18
CA VAL A 75 -4.67 -1.03 -5.47
C VAL A 75 -3.50 -1.62 -6.29
N GLU A 76 -2.34 -1.87 -5.67
CA GLU A 76 -1.19 -2.49 -6.33
C GLU A 76 -1.53 -3.90 -6.86
N TYR A 77 -2.25 -4.70 -6.08
CA TYR A 77 -2.69 -6.02 -6.50
C TYR A 77 -3.73 -5.97 -7.61
N GLY A 78 -4.64 -4.98 -7.59
CA GLY A 78 -5.61 -4.76 -8.67
C GLY A 78 -4.92 -4.61 -10.03
N TYR A 79 -3.89 -3.77 -10.10
CA TYR A 79 -3.12 -3.60 -11.33
C TYR A 79 -2.33 -4.84 -11.76
N LYS A 80 -1.74 -5.56 -10.80
CA LYS A 80 -1.04 -6.82 -11.11
C LYS A 80 -1.99 -7.87 -11.69
N ILE A 81 -3.20 -7.96 -11.17
CA ILE A 81 -4.22 -8.87 -11.66
C ILE A 81 -4.63 -8.50 -13.08
N GLU A 82 -4.87 -7.22 -13.36
CA GLU A 82 -5.24 -6.75 -14.69
C GLU A 82 -4.14 -7.04 -15.72
N LEU A 83 -2.87 -6.80 -15.36
CA LEU A 83 -1.73 -7.07 -16.23
C LEU A 83 -1.59 -8.58 -16.54
N LEU A 84 -1.71 -9.43 -15.52
CA LEU A 84 -1.66 -10.89 -15.70
C LEU A 84 -2.85 -11.42 -16.50
N THR A 85 -4.04 -10.83 -16.31
CA THR A 85 -5.25 -11.19 -17.07
C THR A 85 -5.06 -10.86 -18.55
N THR A 86 -4.52 -9.67 -18.85
CA THR A 86 -4.23 -9.25 -20.22
C THR A 86 -3.21 -10.17 -20.90
N GLN A 87 -2.15 -10.58 -20.18
CA GLN A 87 -1.16 -11.53 -20.69
C GLN A 87 -1.77 -12.91 -20.97
N ARG A 88 -2.60 -13.41 -20.05
CA ARG A 88 -3.33 -14.67 -20.23
C ARG A 88 -4.20 -14.60 -21.48
N ASP A 89 -4.95 -13.52 -21.65
CA ASP A 89 -5.86 -13.34 -22.79
C ASP A 89 -5.10 -13.31 -24.11
N GLY A 90 -3.97 -12.61 -24.15
CA GLY A 90 -3.06 -12.62 -25.30
C GLY A 90 -2.57 -14.03 -25.64
N LEU A 91 -2.12 -14.80 -24.63
CA LEU A 91 -1.67 -16.19 -24.83
C LEU A 91 -2.80 -17.11 -25.32
N VAL A 92 -4.01 -16.94 -24.80
CA VAL A 92 -5.19 -17.71 -25.22
C VAL A 92 -5.54 -17.42 -26.68
N GLU A 93 -5.53 -16.15 -27.08
CA GLU A 93 -5.84 -15.78 -28.46
C GLU A 93 -4.77 -16.28 -29.44
N MET A 94 -3.49 -16.19 -29.07
CA MET A 94 -2.40 -16.78 -29.86
C MET A 94 -2.55 -18.30 -29.98
N ASN A 95 -2.88 -19.00 -28.90
CA ASN A 95 -3.09 -20.45 -28.95
C ASN A 95 -4.25 -20.81 -29.87
N ARG A 96 -5.34 -20.04 -29.82
CA ARG A 96 -6.49 -20.20 -30.72
C ARG A 96 -6.10 -19.98 -32.17
N ALA A 97 -5.35 -18.93 -32.47
CA ALA A 97 -4.85 -18.64 -33.80
C ALA A 97 -3.98 -19.78 -34.34
N LEU A 98 -3.05 -20.28 -33.52
CA LEU A 98 -2.18 -21.40 -33.89
C LEU A 98 -2.97 -22.69 -34.16
N ARG A 99 -4.01 -22.98 -33.36
CA ARG A 99 -4.88 -24.15 -33.61
C ARG A 99 -5.68 -24.03 -34.90
N LEU A 100 -6.15 -22.83 -35.22
CA LEU A 100 -6.82 -22.58 -36.50
C LEU A 100 -5.85 -22.78 -37.66
N GLU A 101 -4.63 -22.26 -37.55
CA GLU A 101 -3.59 -22.45 -38.56
C GLU A 101 -3.24 -23.93 -38.71
N GLU A 102 -3.04 -24.66 -37.62
CA GLU A 102 -2.78 -26.10 -37.62
C GLU A 102 -3.91 -26.86 -38.32
N SER A 103 -5.17 -26.55 -38.01
CA SER A 103 -6.33 -27.18 -38.64
C SER A 103 -6.39 -26.92 -40.15
N TRP A 104 -6.04 -25.71 -40.58
CA TRP A 104 -5.98 -25.34 -41.99
C TRP A 104 -4.80 -26.02 -42.70
N LEU A 105 -3.65 -26.14 -42.03
CA LEU A 105 -2.49 -26.88 -42.52
C LEU A 105 -2.78 -28.38 -42.68
N ARG A 106 -3.55 -28.97 -41.75
CA ARG A 106 -3.98 -30.38 -41.80
C ARG A 106 -5.17 -30.65 -42.72
N ALA A 107 -5.79 -29.64 -43.32
CA ALA A 107 -6.96 -29.84 -44.18
C ALA A 107 -6.62 -30.76 -45.36
N PRO A 108 -7.28 -31.93 -45.51
CA PRO A 108 -6.93 -32.92 -46.52
C PRO A 108 -7.08 -32.38 -47.94
N ASP A 109 -8.12 -31.58 -48.20
CA ASP A 109 -8.34 -30.93 -49.49
C ASP A 109 -7.13 -30.09 -49.93
N ARG A 110 -6.55 -29.31 -49.00
CA ARG A 110 -5.36 -28.49 -49.26
C ARG A 110 -4.13 -29.35 -49.53
N ILE A 111 -3.97 -30.44 -48.78
CA ILE A 111 -2.87 -31.40 -48.95
C ILE A 111 -2.98 -32.07 -50.33
N ASP A 112 -4.18 -32.50 -50.73
CA ASP A 112 -4.44 -33.15 -52.01
C ASP A 112 -4.21 -32.22 -53.20
N GLU A 113 -4.61 -30.95 -53.10
CA GLU A 113 -4.30 -29.95 -54.12
C GLU A 113 -2.79 -29.72 -54.26
N MET A 114 -2.07 -29.67 -53.15
CA MET A 114 -0.62 -29.47 -53.14
C MET A 114 0.11 -30.71 -53.68
N ALA A 115 -0.34 -31.91 -53.30
CA ALA A 115 0.17 -33.17 -53.81
C ALA A 115 0.01 -33.29 -55.34
N ARG A 116 -1.16 -32.91 -55.87
CA ARG A 116 -1.40 -32.88 -57.31
C ARG A 116 -0.48 -31.92 -58.06
N LYS A 117 -0.20 -30.73 -57.49
CA LYS A 117 0.78 -29.78 -58.07
C LYS A 117 2.20 -30.34 -58.12
N LEU A 118 2.54 -31.25 -57.21
CA LEU A 118 3.83 -31.95 -57.15
C LEU A 118 3.86 -33.25 -57.96
N ASN A 119 2.82 -33.54 -58.76
CA ASN A 119 2.63 -34.80 -59.49
C ASN A 119 2.61 -36.05 -58.59
N LEU A 120 2.27 -35.89 -57.31
CA LEU A 120 2.02 -37.01 -56.41
C LEU A 120 0.59 -37.51 -56.62
N GLN A 121 0.42 -38.84 -56.65
CA GLN A 121 -0.88 -39.50 -56.79
C GLN A 121 -1.17 -40.38 -55.57
N PRO A 122 -2.46 -40.57 -55.23
CA PRO A 122 -2.83 -41.52 -54.19
C PRO A 122 -2.38 -42.93 -54.59
N PRO A 123 -1.85 -43.73 -53.64
CA PRO A 123 -1.38 -45.08 -53.91
C PRO A 123 -2.55 -45.98 -54.34
N GLN A 124 -2.29 -46.90 -55.27
CA GLN A 124 -3.29 -47.92 -55.65
C GLN A 124 -3.47 -48.96 -54.53
N ALA A 125 -4.66 -49.58 -54.47
CA ALA A 125 -4.96 -50.62 -53.49
C ALA A 125 -3.93 -51.77 -53.59
N GLY A 126 -3.23 -52.06 -52.49
CA GLY A 126 -2.17 -53.08 -52.41
C GLY A 126 -0.72 -52.57 -52.57
N GLN A 127 -0.52 -51.29 -52.87
CA GLN A 127 0.82 -50.70 -53.06
C GLN A 127 1.50 -50.23 -51.77
N VAL A 128 0.75 -50.17 -50.66
CA VAL A 128 1.26 -49.75 -49.34
C VAL A 128 1.76 -50.98 -48.57
N MET A 129 3.08 -51.14 -48.49
CA MET A 129 3.71 -52.14 -47.62
C MET A 129 4.14 -51.48 -46.31
N HIS A 130 3.50 -51.85 -45.21
CA HIS A 130 3.94 -51.46 -43.87
C HIS A 130 5.16 -52.33 -43.51
N LEU A 131 6.36 -51.73 -43.49
CA LEU A 131 7.49 -52.38 -42.83
C LEU A 131 7.24 -52.30 -41.33
N ASP A 132 6.69 -53.37 -40.77
CA ASP A 132 6.66 -53.56 -39.33
C ASP A 132 8.11 -53.75 -38.88
N ALA A 133 8.68 -52.71 -38.27
CA ALA A 133 10.04 -52.71 -37.75
C ALA A 133 10.15 -53.54 -36.46
N THR A 134 9.43 -54.66 -36.34
CA THR A 134 9.56 -55.65 -35.27
C THR A 134 9.08 -57.04 -35.72
N SER A 135 9.49 -57.53 -36.89
CA SER A 135 9.58 -58.99 -37.09
C SER A 135 10.81 -59.54 -36.37
N SER A 136 10.77 -59.48 -35.04
CA SER A 136 11.47 -60.39 -34.14
C SER A 136 10.60 -60.59 -32.89
N ASP A 137 9.62 -61.46 -33.07
CA ASP A 137 9.05 -62.38 -32.06
C ASP A 137 7.82 -61.94 -31.24
N GLY A 138 6.78 -62.79 -31.32
CA GLY A 138 5.69 -62.94 -30.34
C GLY A 138 4.51 -61.97 -30.41
N GLY A 139 3.41 -62.40 -31.06
CA GLY A 139 2.11 -61.71 -31.10
C GLY A 139 1.37 -61.57 -29.77
N ALA A 140 1.91 -60.78 -28.84
CA ALA A 140 1.18 -60.31 -27.66
C ALA A 140 0.65 -58.88 -27.93
N PRO A 141 -0.65 -58.60 -27.69
CA PRO A 141 -1.18 -57.24 -27.82
C PRO A 141 -0.54 -56.35 -26.73
N VAL A 142 0.40 -55.50 -27.14
CA VAL A 142 1.00 -54.48 -26.26
C VAL A 142 0.01 -53.33 -26.15
N MET A 143 -0.61 -53.21 -24.97
CA MET A 143 -1.46 -52.08 -24.61
C MET A 143 -0.63 -50.79 -24.63
N ALA A 144 -1.08 -49.80 -25.43
CA ALA A 144 -0.51 -48.47 -25.41
C ALA A 144 -0.78 -47.81 -24.04
N SER A 145 0.24 -47.74 -23.19
CA SER A 145 0.19 -47.00 -21.94
C SER A 145 0.53 -45.54 -22.20
N ALA A 146 -0.42 -44.65 -21.91
CA ALA A 146 -0.20 -43.21 -21.95
C ALA A 146 0.70 -42.80 -20.79
N ALA A 147 1.99 -42.55 -21.07
CA ALA A 147 2.86 -41.91 -20.10
C ALA A 147 2.31 -40.50 -19.78
N PRO A 148 2.15 -40.12 -18.49
CA PRO A 148 1.65 -38.81 -18.14
C PRO A 148 2.67 -37.74 -18.58
N ILE A 149 2.20 -36.81 -19.41
CA ILE A 149 2.96 -35.65 -19.86
C ILE A 149 3.19 -34.76 -18.63
N ALA A 150 4.41 -34.76 -18.11
CA ALA A 150 4.80 -33.89 -17.02
C ALA A 150 4.88 -32.45 -17.53
N VAL A 151 3.96 -31.60 -17.05
CA VAL A 151 3.98 -30.16 -17.29
C VAL A 151 5.12 -29.57 -16.46
N ILE A 152 6.22 -29.23 -17.12
CA ILE A 152 7.33 -28.51 -16.49
C ILE A 152 6.88 -27.05 -16.33
N SER A 153 6.43 -26.70 -15.14
CA SER A 153 6.26 -25.30 -14.74
C SER A 153 7.65 -24.69 -14.51
N VAL A 154 8.04 -23.77 -15.39
CA VAL A 154 9.25 -22.94 -15.25
C VAL A 154 8.94 -21.81 -14.25
N PRO A 155 9.85 -21.51 -13.30
CA PRO A 155 9.67 -20.46 -12.29
C PRO A 155 9.72 -19.03 -12.86
#